data_AF-A0A7Y0ZZZ4-F1
#
_entry.id   AF-A0A7Y0ZZZ4-F1
#
_cell.length_a   1.000
_cell.length_b   1.000
_cell.length_c   1.000
_cell.angle_alpha   90.00
_cell.angle_beta   90.00
_cell.angle_gamma   90.00
#
_symmetry.space_group_name_H-M   'P 1'
#
loop_
_entity.id
_entity.type
_entity.pdbx_description
1 polymer ?
#
loop_
_entity_poly.entity_id
_entity_poly.type
_entity_poly.pdbx_seq_one_letter_code
_entity_poly.pdbx_strand_id
1 'polypeptide(L)'
;MLSDPLMPALSDFVITAEEQLAIDHALRLHDSWNIDQKDMAPVRQVLKNLRERIKEYHLLRQGYTCCYCRTNLFGGGVFMVDREHIIPKSHCKKLTYVMANLSVSCKRCNMEIKKDKTSLFVDPGSIESTYLDKSTYRVIHPNFEVYEDFIIRRQEQHGKAKLVKFIIETPGDKTNFMFKFFKLNDLEVNSINDAQGVAPLSPSQQLMLDALKAQIQNQPALAQEILKLVLEEQGSKASLPMIAKAIDSTDPFNFSVGSLADVENKWLDSKWVPLPSGGGRALAIGHDVVLALPSPDSSDNNGQP
;
A
#
# COMPACT_ATOMS: atom_id res chain seq x y z
N MET A 1 -25.08 5.45 -11.18
CA MET A 1 -23.63 5.59 -11.39
C MET A 1 -22.97 5.13 -10.11
N LEU A 2 -22.02 4.19 -10.16
CA LEU A 2 -21.23 3.90 -8.96
C LEU A 2 -20.46 5.17 -8.58
N SER A 3 -20.55 5.55 -7.31
CA SER A 3 -19.71 6.61 -6.74
C SER A 3 -18.24 6.23 -6.93
N ASP A 4 -17.39 7.21 -7.29
CA ASP A 4 -15.94 7.01 -7.35
C ASP A 4 -15.45 6.55 -5.96
N PRO A 5 -14.78 5.39 -5.84
CA PRO A 5 -14.35 4.88 -4.54
C PRO A 5 -13.12 5.62 -3.99
N LEU A 6 -12.46 6.45 -4.79
CA LEU A 6 -11.23 7.15 -4.42
C LEU A 6 -11.44 8.65 -4.42
N MET A 7 -10.74 9.32 -3.49
CA MET A 7 -10.75 10.77 -3.38
C MET A 7 -9.37 11.35 -3.75
N PRO A 8 -9.32 12.49 -4.47
CA PRO A 8 -10.45 13.19 -5.09
C PRO A 8 -11.04 12.41 -6.29
N ALA A 9 -12.32 12.61 -6.63
CA ALA A 9 -13.01 11.82 -7.66
C ALA A 9 -12.52 12.16 -9.09
N LEU A 10 -12.60 11.24 -10.06
CA LEU A 10 -12.01 11.46 -11.40
C LEU A 10 -12.76 12.57 -12.12
N SER A 11 -14.06 12.69 -11.84
CA SER A 11 -14.94 13.73 -12.33
C SER A 11 -14.52 15.14 -11.90
N ASP A 12 -13.78 15.28 -10.80
CA ASP A 12 -13.39 16.60 -10.28
C ASP A 12 -12.18 17.17 -11.03
N PHE A 13 -11.48 16.33 -11.81
CA PHE A 13 -10.38 16.81 -12.67
C PHE A 13 -10.95 17.42 -13.96
N VAL A 14 -10.86 18.74 -14.06
CA VAL A 14 -11.33 19.48 -15.24
C VAL A 14 -10.18 19.74 -16.21
N ILE A 15 -10.30 19.20 -17.42
CA ILE A 15 -9.47 19.55 -18.57
C ILE A 15 -10.03 20.85 -19.17
N THR A 16 -9.19 21.88 -19.31
CA THR A 16 -9.63 23.15 -19.90
C THR A 16 -9.82 23.02 -21.41
N ALA A 17 -10.54 23.97 -22.03
CA ALA A 17 -10.70 23.98 -23.49
C ALA A 17 -9.35 24.08 -24.23
N GLU A 18 -8.40 24.85 -23.70
CA GLU A 18 -7.04 24.94 -24.23
C GLU A 18 -6.30 23.60 -24.15
N GLU A 19 -6.41 22.91 -23.00
CA GLU A 19 -5.82 21.59 -22.81
C GLU A 19 -6.45 20.54 -23.74
N GLN A 20 -7.77 20.60 -23.94
CA GLN A 20 -8.46 19.70 -24.86
C GLN A 20 -7.98 19.90 -26.30
N LEU A 21 -7.83 21.14 -26.77
CA LEU A 21 -7.28 21.43 -28.10
C LEU A 21 -5.83 20.91 -28.23
N ALA A 22 -5.03 21.02 -27.17
CA ALA A 22 -3.68 20.50 -27.13
C ALA A 22 -3.65 18.95 -27.19
N ILE A 23 -4.57 18.28 -26.49
CA ILE A 23 -4.76 16.82 -26.55
C ILE A 23 -5.15 16.40 -27.97
N ASP A 24 -6.13 17.07 -28.58
CA ASP A 24 -6.60 16.74 -29.93
C ASP A 24 -5.48 16.90 -30.96
N HIS A 25 -4.63 17.92 -30.81
CA HIS A 25 -3.42 18.07 -31.60
C HIS A 25 -2.46 16.91 -31.42
N ALA A 26 -2.14 16.54 -30.17
CA ALA A 26 -1.27 15.43 -29.86
C ALA A 26 -1.77 14.09 -30.42
N LEU A 27 -3.08 13.83 -30.34
CA LEU A 27 -3.68 12.57 -30.81
C LEU A 27 -3.65 12.41 -32.33
N ARG A 28 -3.46 13.49 -33.10
CA ARG A 28 -3.24 13.41 -34.56
C ARG A 28 -1.81 12.97 -34.92
N LEU A 29 -0.83 13.21 -34.05
CA LEU A 29 0.58 12.86 -34.28
C LEU A 29 0.84 11.37 -34.04
N HIS A 30 1.82 10.78 -34.71
CA HIS A 30 2.13 9.35 -34.55
C HIS A 30 2.40 8.95 -33.08
N ASP A 31 3.29 9.67 -32.37
CA ASP A 31 3.46 9.53 -30.92
C ASP A 31 2.80 10.69 -30.18
N SER A 32 1.62 10.45 -29.61
CA SER A 32 0.86 11.46 -28.87
C SER A 32 1.46 11.81 -27.50
N TRP A 33 2.49 11.09 -27.03
CA TRP A 33 3.10 11.30 -25.72
C TRP A 33 4.53 11.84 -25.79
N ASN A 34 5.25 11.70 -26.90
CA ASN A 34 6.57 12.32 -27.05
C ASN A 34 6.42 13.85 -27.20
N ILE A 35 6.74 14.61 -26.15
CA ILE A 35 6.52 16.06 -26.10
C ILE A 35 7.65 16.87 -26.75
N ASP A 36 8.81 16.24 -26.93
CA ASP A 36 10.02 16.91 -27.44
C ASP A 36 10.11 16.90 -28.97
N GLN A 37 9.25 16.10 -29.62
CA GLN A 37 9.12 16.12 -31.09
C GLN A 37 8.72 17.51 -31.60
N LYS A 38 9.14 17.80 -32.84
CA LYS A 38 8.98 19.13 -33.47
C LYS A 38 7.51 19.53 -33.59
N ASP A 39 6.65 18.61 -34.00
CA ASP A 39 5.23 18.88 -34.24
C ASP A 39 4.42 19.17 -32.97
N MET A 40 4.99 18.89 -31.79
CA MET A 40 4.41 19.28 -30.50
C MET A 40 4.70 20.72 -30.12
N ALA A 41 5.60 21.43 -30.80
CA ALA A 41 6.01 22.79 -30.44
C ALA A 41 4.85 23.75 -30.16
N PRO A 42 3.74 23.78 -30.94
CA PRO A 42 2.62 24.69 -30.69
C PRO A 42 1.88 24.45 -29.37
N VAL A 43 1.87 23.20 -28.89
CA VAL A 43 1.08 22.76 -27.72
C VAL A 43 1.95 22.27 -26.56
N ARG A 44 3.28 22.37 -26.71
CA ARG A 44 4.28 21.77 -25.82
C ARG A 44 4.10 22.22 -24.39
N GLN A 45 3.98 23.53 -24.16
CA GLN A 45 3.91 24.06 -22.81
C GLN A 45 2.60 23.67 -22.12
N VAL A 46 1.47 23.73 -22.85
CA VAL A 46 0.16 23.31 -22.36
C VAL A 46 0.19 21.84 -21.93
N LEU A 47 0.72 20.94 -22.78
CA LEU A 47 0.82 19.52 -22.45
C LEU A 47 1.80 19.23 -21.31
N LYS A 48 2.90 20.00 -21.17
CA LYS A 48 3.81 19.86 -20.02
C LYS A 48 3.07 20.16 -18.71
N ASN A 49 2.33 21.27 -18.67
CA ASN A 49 1.56 21.68 -17.49
C ASN A 49 0.45 20.68 -17.19
N LEU A 50 -0.32 20.27 -18.20
CA LEU A 50 -1.38 19.27 -18.04
C LEU A 50 -0.84 17.95 -17.48
N ARG A 51 0.26 17.43 -18.02
CA ARG A 51 0.85 16.16 -17.55
C ARG A 51 1.34 16.24 -16.12
N GLU A 52 1.80 17.41 -15.67
CA GLU A 52 2.19 17.60 -14.29
C GLU A 52 0.96 17.60 -13.37
N ARG A 53 -0.08 18.37 -13.74
CA ARG A 53 -1.37 18.37 -13.03
C ARG A 53 -1.98 16.96 -12.92
N ILE A 54 -1.99 16.20 -14.01
CA ILE A 54 -2.47 14.80 -14.03
C ILE A 54 -1.67 13.95 -13.03
N LYS A 55 -0.34 14.07 -13.05
CA LYS A 55 0.55 13.31 -12.16
C LYS A 55 0.26 13.64 -10.70
N GLU A 56 0.19 14.92 -10.35
CA GLU A 56 -0.13 15.39 -9.00
C GLU A 56 -1.50 14.91 -8.55
N TYR A 57 -2.49 14.97 -9.43
CA TYR A 57 -3.85 14.50 -9.14
C TYR A 57 -3.90 13.01 -8.80
N HIS A 58 -3.22 12.17 -9.61
CA HIS A 58 -3.16 10.74 -9.33
C HIS A 58 -2.26 10.39 -8.13
N LEU A 59 -1.20 11.17 -7.84
CA LEU A 59 -0.43 11.03 -6.61
C LEU A 59 -1.31 11.25 -5.38
N LEU A 60 -2.13 12.31 -5.38
CA LEU A 60 -3.09 12.57 -4.31
C LEU A 60 -4.10 11.42 -4.15
N ARG A 61 -4.71 10.98 -5.26
CA ARG A 61 -5.66 9.85 -5.28
C ARG A 61 -5.07 8.54 -4.71
N GLN A 62 -3.76 8.38 -4.78
CA GLN A 62 -3.08 7.15 -4.38
C GLN A 62 -2.33 7.28 -3.05
N GLY A 63 -2.54 8.38 -2.32
CA GLY A 63 -1.84 8.64 -1.07
C GLY A 63 -0.33 8.66 -1.26
N TYR A 64 0.14 9.15 -2.41
CA TYR A 64 1.56 9.16 -2.81
C TYR A 64 2.20 7.77 -2.78
N THR A 65 1.48 6.75 -3.20
CA THR A 65 2.02 5.39 -3.34
C THR A 65 1.87 4.88 -4.76
N CYS A 66 2.74 3.95 -5.17
CA CYS A 66 2.63 3.29 -6.46
C CYS A 66 1.30 2.54 -6.56
N CYS A 67 0.57 2.76 -7.66
CA CYS A 67 -0.72 2.13 -7.91
C CYS A 67 -0.72 0.60 -7.90
N TYR A 68 0.44 -0.02 -8.08
CA TYR A 68 0.57 -1.48 -8.18
C TYR A 68 1.21 -2.14 -6.97
N CYS A 69 2.28 -1.56 -6.41
CA CYS A 69 3.04 -2.19 -5.33
C CYS A 69 3.02 -1.40 -4.03
N ARG A 70 2.31 -0.26 -3.98
CA ARG A 70 2.20 0.62 -2.80
C ARG A 70 3.53 1.06 -2.19
N THR A 71 4.61 1.05 -2.98
CA THR A 71 5.87 1.71 -2.59
C THR A 71 5.63 3.20 -2.46
N ASN A 72 6.19 3.83 -1.42
CA ASN A 72 6.09 5.27 -1.22
C ASN A 72 6.73 6.04 -2.38
N LEU A 73 5.99 7.00 -2.91
CA LEU A 73 6.36 7.93 -3.98
C LEU A 73 6.43 9.38 -3.49
N PHE A 74 6.09 9.65 -2.22
CA PHE A 74 6.15 10.98 -1.64
C PHE A 74 7.58 11.53 -1.68
N GLY A 75 7.74 12.75 -2.19
CA GLY A 75 9.05 13.36 -2.43
C GLY A 75 9.87 12.68 -3.54
N GLY A 76 9.30 11.69 -4.24
CA GLY A 76 9.95 11.00 -5.35
C GLY A 76 10.07 11.88 -6.58
N GLY A 77 11.30 12.02 -7.10
CA GLY A 77 11.55 12.74 -8.35
C GLY A 77 11.18 11.95 -9.61
N VAL A 78 11.50 12.53 -10.77
CA VAL A 78 11.27 11.95 -12.11
C VAL A 78 11.92 10.57 -12.34
N PHE A 79 12.89 10.21 -11.51
CA PHE A 79 13.57 8.91 -11.55
C PHE A 79 12.86 7.81 -10.77
N MET A 80 11.87 8.16 -9.94
CA MET A 80 11.11 7.22 -9.13
C MET A 80 9.66 7.10 -9.61
N VAL A 81 9.05 8.23 -9.96
CA VAL A 81 7.62 8.34 -10.30
C VAL A 81 7.43 8.40 -11.81
N ASP A 82 6.62 7.49 -12.33
CA ASP A 82 6.12 7.52 -13.70
C ASP A 82 4.62 7.81 -13.74
N ARG A 83 4.21 8.48 -14.81
CA ARG A 83 2.81 8.51 -15.24
C ARG A 83 2.51 7.18 -15.91
N GLU A 84 1.61 6.43 -15.30
CA GLU A 84 1.21 5.12 -15.74
C GLU A 84 0.08 5.21 -16.75
N HIS A 85 0.20 4.49 -17.86
CA HIS A 85 -0.90 4.19 -18.75
C HIS A 85 -1.38 2.78 -18.47
N ILE A 86 -2.48 2.61 -17.75
CA ILE A 86 -2.99 1.29 -17.34
C ILE A 86 -3.15 0.40 -18.58
N ILE A 87 -3.80 0.93 -19.62
CA ILE A 87 -3.81 0.44 -20.99
C ILE A 87 -2.66 1.11 -21.74
N PRO A 88 -1.66 0.35 -22.23
CA PRO A 88 -0.53 0.91 -22.95
C PRO A 88 -0.97 1.75 -24.17
N LYS A 89 -0.34 2.92 -24.34
CA LYS A 89 -0.58 3.81 -25.50
C LYS A 89 -0.31 3.12 -26.84
N SER A 90 0.58 2.11 -26.85
CA SER A 90 0.91 1.27 -28.00
C SER A 90 -0.29 0.43 -28.47
N HIS A 91 -1.22 0.12 -27.58
CA HIS A 91 -2.41 -0.69 -27.86
C HIS A 91 -3.65 0.18 -28.09
N CYS A 92 -3.84 1.24 -27.31
CA CYS A 92 -4.97 2.15 -27.50
C CYS A 92 -4.56 3.62 -27.36
N LYS A 93 -4.17 4.21 -28.49
CA LYS A 93 -3.73 5.61 -28.56
C LYS A 93 -4.82 6.60 -28.09
N LYS A 94 -6.09 6.31 -28.34
CA LYS A 94 -7.23 7.16 -27.95
C LYS A 94 -7.32 7.37 -26.44
N LEU A 95 -6.80 6.43 -25.64
CA LEU A 95 -6.82 6.48 -24.19
C LEU A 95 -5.58 7.14 -23.56
N THR A 96 -4.69 7.75 -24.37
CA THR A 96 -3.42 8.33 -23.89
C THR A 96 -3.62 9.44 -22.85
N TYR A 97 -4.69 10.23 -22.97
CA TYR A 97 -4.99 11.37 -22.09
C TYR A 97 -6.30 11.18 -21.29
N VAL A 98 -6.83 9.96 -21.26
CA VAL A 98 -8.06 9.65 -20.54
C VAL A 98 -7.73 9.43 -19.07
N MET A 99 -8.28 10.25 -18.18
CA MET A 99 -8.02 10.20 -16.73
C MET A 99 -8.24 8.81 -16.12
N ALA A 100 -9.29 8.10 -16.57
CA ALA A 100 -9.58 6.73 -16.15
C ALA A 100 -8.47 5.72 -16.52
N ASN A 101 -7.70 5.98 -17.59
CA ASN A 101 -6.60 5.15 -18.05
C ASN A 101 -5.22 5.60 -17.51
N LEU A 102 -5.19 6.71 -16.79
CA LEU A 102 -3.96 7.29 -16.24
C LEU A 102 -3.83 6.99 -14.75
N SER A 103 -2.59 6.95 -14.28
CA SER A 103 -2.25 6.73 -12.88
C SER A 103 -0.82 7.15 -12.56
N VAL A 104 -0.33 6.87 -11.35
CA VAL A 104 1.09 6.96 -11.03
C VAL A 104 1.65 5.65 -10.50
N SER A 105 2.85 5.31 -10.94
CA SER A 105 3.51 4.06 -10.59
C SER A 105 5.00 4.31 -10.36
N CYS A 106 5.65 3.38 -9.66
CA CYS A 106 7.10 3.39 -9.59
C CYS A 106 7.69 2.85 -10.91
N LYS A 107 8.92 3.28 -11.24
CA LYS A 107 9.62 2.79 -12.45
C LYS A 107 9.74 1.28 -12.52
N ARG A 108 9.96 0.58 -11.39
CA ARG A 108 10.00 -0.90 -11.36
C ARG A 108 8.72 -1.50 -11.94
N CYS A 109 7.56 -1.06 -11.43
CA CYS A 109 6.29 -1.63 -11.85
C CYS A 109 5.96 -1.25 -13.31
N ASN A 110 6.16 0.02 -13.69
CA ASN A 110 5.89 0.49 -15.05
C ASN A 110 6.89 -0.03 -16.09
N MET A 111 8.17 0.31 -15.91
CA MET A 111 9.20 0.19 -16.93
C MET A 111 9.88 -1.19 -16.98
N GLU A 112 9.93 -1.92 -15.85
CA GLU A 112 10.58 -3.24 -15.81
C GLU A 112 9.57 -4.37 -15.96
N ILE A 113 8.44 -4.28 -15.26
CA ILE A 113 7.47 -5.36 -15.17
C ILE A 113 6.36 -5.21 -16.20
N LYS A 114 5.54 -4.16 -16.12
CA LYS A 114 4.32 -4.02 -16.93
C LYS A 114 4.65 -3.72 -18.38
N LYS A 115 5.42 -2.68 -18.66
CA LYS A 115 5.75 -2.20 -20.01
C LYS A 115 4.47 -2.05 -20.85
N ASP A 116 4.51 -2.53 -22.09
CA ASP A 116 3.39 -2.58 -23.02
C ASP A 116 2.55 -3.87 -22.92
N LYS A 117 2.67 -4.66 -21.84
CA LYS A 117 1.91 -5.92 -21.73
C LYS A 117 0.42 -5.66 -21.57
N THR A 118 -0.38 -6.43 -22.30
CA THR A 118 -1.85 -6.47 -22.20
C THR A 118 -2.38 -7.68 -21.45
N SER A 119 -1.50 -8.49 -20.86
CA SER A 119 -1.92 -9.61 -20.00
C SER A 119 -2.68 -9.17 -18.74
N LEU A 120 -2.70 -7.87 -18.42
CA LEU A 120 -3.48 -7.30 -17.32
C LEU A 120 -4.98 -7.25 -17.64
N PHE A 121 -5.37 -7.55 -18.88
CA PHE A 121 -6.75 -7.51 -19.36
C PHE A 121 -7.26 -8.93 -19.64
N VAL A 122 -8.56 -9.15 -19.45
CA VAL A 122 -9.19 -10.43 -19.75
C VAL A 122 -9.16 -10.70 -21.25
N ASP A 123 -9.63 -9.72 -22.04
CA ASP A 123 -9.61 -9.71 -23.49
C ASP A 123 -9.02 -8.38 -24.02
N PRO A 124 -7.75 -8.37 -24.48
CA PRO A 124 -7.13 -7.17 -25.05
C PRO A 124 -7.83 -6.61 -26.29
N GLY A 125 -8.62 -7.42 -27.03
CA GLY A 125 -9.28 -6.99 -28.26
C GLY A 125 -10.47 -6.06 -28.04
N SER A 126 -11.13 -6.15 -26.88
CA SER A 126 -12.30 -5.34 -26.52
C SER A 126 -11.97 -4.15 -25.62
N ILE A 127 -10.68 -3.88 -25.39
CA ILE A 127 -10.21 -2.90 -24.40
C ILE A 127 -10.71 -1.47 -24.66
N GLU A 128 -10.86 -1.08 -25.93
CA GLU A 128 -11.31 0.27 -26.30
C GLU A 128 -12.76 0.53 -25.91
N SER A 129 -13.63 -0.49 -25.95
CA SER A 129 -15.05 -0.38 -25.58
C SER A 129 -15.30 -0.68 -24.10
N THR A 130 -14.36 -1.34 -23.41
CA THR A 130 -14.56 -1.87 -22.05
C THR A 130 -13.66 -1.25 -21.00
N TYR A 131 -12.80 -0.27 -21.33
CA TYR A 131 -11.82 0.29 -20.40
C TYR A 131 -12.38 0.86 -19.09
N LEU A 132 -13.67 1.22 -19.05
CA LEU A 132 -14.35 1.69 -17.84
C LEU A 132 -14.87 0.56 -16.93
N ASP A 133 -14.93 -0.67 -17.44
CA ASP A 133 -15.40 -1.83 -16.70
C ASP A 133 -14.23 -2.52 -15.97
N LYS A 134 -14.18 -2.34 -14.65
CA LYS A 134 -13.18 -2.95 -13.76
C LYS A 134 -13.15 -4.48 -13.80
N SER A 135 -14.20 -5.15 -14.28
CA SER A 135 -14.25 -6.61 -14.41
C SER A 135 -13.38 -7.13 -15.55
N THR A 136 -13.06 -6.28 -16.54
CA THR A 136 -12.19 -6.63 -17.66
C THR A 136 -10.70 -6.62 -17.32
N TYR A 137 -10.35 -6.20 -16.10
CA TYR A 137 -8.98 -6.17 -15.59
C TYR A 137 -8.71 -7.37 -14.70
N ARG A 138 -7.57 -8.04 -14.95
CA ARG A 138 -7.03 -9.13 -14.11
C ARG A 138 -6.26 -8.62 -12.91
N VAL A 139 -6.07 -7.30 -12.80
CA VAL A 139 -5.42 -6.62 -11.67
C VAL A 139 -6.44 -5.76 -10.93
N ILE A 140 -6.11 -5.34 -9.71
CA ILE A 140 -6.87 -4.30 -9.01
C ILE A 140 -6.73 -3.02 -9.83
N HIS A 141 -7.85 -2.46 -10.26
CA HIS A 141 -7.87 -1.28 -11.11
C HIS A 141 -7.47 -0.02 -10.31
N PRO A 142 -6.40 0.69 -10.70
CA PRO A 142 -5.89 1.84 -9.94
C PRO A 142 -6.87 2.97 -9.65
N ASN A 143 -7.94 3.10 -10.44
CA ASN A 143 -8.91 4.19 -10.32
C ASN A 143 -10.33 3.75 -9.92
N PHE A 144 -10.66 2.46 -9.98
CA PHE A 144 -12.05 1.98 -9.84
C PHE A 144 -12.24 1.02 -8.66
N GLU A 145 -11.17 0.71 -7.95
CA GLU A 145 -11.15 -0.21 -6.82
C GLU A 145 -10.26 0.39 -5.73
N VAL A 146 -10.69 0.28 -4.47
CA VAL A 146 -9.83 0.57 -3.32
C VAL A 146 -8.87 -0.59 -3.19
N TYR A 147 -7.57 -0.32 -3.19
CA TYR A 147 -6.57 -1.40 -3.23
C TYR A 147 -6.48 -2.14 -1.91
N GLU A 148 -6.66 -1.41 -0.81
CA GLU A 148 -6.61 -1.89 0.56
C GLU A 148 -7.73 -2.90 0.87
N ASP A 149 -8.83 -2.90 0.10
CA ASP A 149 -9.88 -3.94 0.18
C ASP A 149 -9.36 -5.32 -0.28
N PHE A 150 -8.24 -5.36 -0.99
CA PHE A 150 -7.71 -6.57 -1.61
C PHE A 150 -6.34 -6.95 -1.07
N ILE A 151 -5.41 -5.98 -0.99
CA ILE A 151 -4.03 -6.20 -0.57
C ILE A 151 -3.59 -5.04 0.34
N ILE A 152 -3.08 -5.36 1.52
CA ILE A 152 -2.41 -4.40 2.40
C ILE A 152 -0.90 -4.59 2.30
N ARG A 153 -0.17 -3.50 2.03
CA ARG A 153 1.29 -3.48 2.19
C ARG A 153 1.64 -2.92 3.56
N ARG A 154 2.10 -3.77 4.47
CA ARG A 154 2.66 -3.34 5.76
C ARG A 154 4.16 -3.12 5.60
N GLN A 155 4.64 -1.96 6.06
CA GLN A 155 6.06 -1.65 6.09
C GLN A 155 6.39 -1.02 7.43
N GLU A 156 7.45 -1.51 8.06
CA GLU A 156 8.08 -0.90 9.22
C GLU A 156 9.57 -0.69 8.92
N GLN A 157 10.12 0.45 9.34
CA GLN A 157 11.52 0.76 9.12
C GLN A 157 12.13 1.45 10.34
N HIS A 158 13.25 0.92 10.82
CA HIS A 158 14.08 1.53 11.85
C HIS A 158 15.52 1.64 11.35
N GLY A 159 15.92 2.85 10.93
CA GLY A 159 17.20 3.07 10.25
C GLY A 159 17.33 2.23 8.99
N LYS A 160 18.28 1.28 8.99
CA LYS A 160 18.51 0.33 7.88
C LYS A 160 17.65 -0.93 7.97
N ALA A 161 17.13 -1.26 9.16
CA ALA A 161 16.27 -2.42 9.35
C ALA A 161 14.88 -2.10 8.78
N LYS A 162 14.35 -3.04 8.00
CA LYS A 162 13.06 -2.93 7.32
C LYS A 162 12.31 -4.25 7.36
N LEU A 163 11.03 -4.17 7.66
CA LEU A 163 10.05 -5.22 7.42
C LEU A 163 9.10 -4.74 6.34
N VAL A 164 8.91 -5.54 5.30
CA VAL A 164 7.90 -5.30 4.29
C VAL A 164 7.15 -6.60 4.08
N LYS A 165 5.82 -6.55 4.23
CA LYS A 165 4.94 -7.69 4.01
C LYS A 165 3.69 -7.27 3.25
N PHE A 166 3.24 -8.12 2.33
CA PHE A 166 1.95 -7.97 1.69
C PHE A 166 0.96 -8.97 2.31
N ILE A 167 -0.22 -8.49 2.67
CA ILE A 167 -1.32 -9.26 3.25
C ILE A 167 -2.45 -9.23 2.24
N ILE A 168 -3.00 -10.40 1.91
CA ILE A 168 -4.13 -10.52 1.00
C ILE A 168 -5.40 -10.49 1.86
N GLU A 169 -6.15 -9.40 1.78
CA GLU A 169 -7.44 -9.23 2.48
C GLU A 169 -8.57 -9.94 1.74
N THR A 170 -8.59 -9.84 0.41
CA THR A 170 -9.58 -10.51 -0.44
C THR A 170 -8.87 -11.50 -1.39
N PRO A 171 -8.81 -12.79 -1.04
CA PRO A 171 -8.27 -13.82 -1.93
C PRO A 171 -9.08 -13.96 -3.22
N GLY A 172 -8.41 -14.14 -4.35
CA GLY A 172 -9.07 -14.38 -5.62
C GLY A 172 -8.11 -14.30 -6.81
N ASP A 173 -8.62 -14.58 -8.01
CA ASP A 173 -7.81 -14.59 -9.23
C ASP A 173 -7.14 -13.24 -9.49
N LYS A 174 -7.85 -12.14 -9.19
CA LYS A 174 -7.36 -10.78 -9.36
C LYS A 174 -6.17 -10.48 -8.43
N THR A 175 -6.26 -10.82 -7.14
CA THR A 175 -5.16 -10.61 -6.17
C THR A 175 -3.99 -11.54 -6.45
N ASN A 176 -4.25 -12.82 -6.76
CA ASN A 176 -3.23 -13.79 -7.14
C ASN A 176 -2.47 -13.34 -8.40
N PHE A 177 -3.19 -12.90 -9.43
CA PHE A 177 -2.59 -12.41 -10.65
C PHE A 177 -1.76 -11.16 -10.38
N MET A 178 -2.30 -10.18 -9.66
CA MET A 178 -1.58 -8.94 -9.35
C MET A 178 -0.30 -9.19 -8.54
N PHE A 179 -0.40 -10.02 -7.51
CA PHE A 179 0.72 -10.37 -6.62
C PHE A 179 1.86 -11.03 -7.40
N LYS A 180 1.53 -12.00 -8.26
CA LYS A 180 2.49 -12.70 -9.12
C LYS A 180 3.03 -11.79 -10.22
N PHE A 181 2.16 -11.06 -10.91
CA PHE A 181 2.52 -10.24 -12.07
C PHE A 181 3.49 -9.13 -11.67
N PHE A 182 3.20 -8.39 -10.58
CA PHE A 182 4.06 -7.33 -10.06
C PHE A 182 5.17 -7.81 -9.13
N LYS A 183 5.29 -9.13 -8.97
CA LYS A 183 6.29 -9.80 -8.14
C LYS A 183 6.37 -9.14 -6.75
N LEU A 184 5.23 -9.07 -6.08
CA LEU A 184 5.13 -8.37 -4.80
C LEU A 184 5.93 -9.10 -3.71
N ASN A 185 6.09 -10.42 -3.83
CA ASN A 185 6.97 -11.22 -2.98
C ASN A 185 8.44 -10.74 -3.02
N ASP A 186 8.94 -10.26 -4.15
CA ASP A 186 10.33 -9.79 -4.29
C ASP A 186 10.57 -8.48 -3.51
N LEU A 187 9.50 -7.78 -3.13
CA LEU A 187 9.54 -6.58 -2.31
C LEU A 187 9.37 -6.88 -0.82
N GLU A 188 9.02 -8.10 -0.45
CA GLU A 188 8.97 -8.50 0.95
C GLU A 188 10.41 -8.60 1.49
N VAL A 189 10.62 -8.00 2.66
CA VAL A 189 11.91 -8.01 3.32
C VAL A 189 11.67 -8.33 4.78
N ASN A 190 12.38 -9.33 5.30
CA ASN A 190 12.31 -9.72 6.72
C ASN A 190 13.64 -9.44 7.43
N SER A 191 14.22 -8.25 7.23
CA SER A 191 15.51 -7.90 7.87
C SER A 191 15.38 -7.64 9.38
N ILE A 192 14.17 -7.68 9.92
CA ILE A 192 13.92 -7.63 11.37
C ILE A 192 14.20 -8.98 12.04
N ASN A 193 14.05 -10.11 11.33
CA ASN A 193 14.43 -11.43 11.88
C ASN A 193 15.94 -11.51 12.15
N ASP A 194 16.75 -10.94 11.24
CA ASP A 194 18.20 -10.83 11.40
C ASP A 194 18.59 -9.92 12.57
N ALA A 195 17.78 -8.90 12.87
CA ALA A 195 18.01 -7.95 13.96
C ALA A 195 17.54 -8.45 15.34
N GLN A 196 16.63 -9.43 15.38
CA GLN A 196 16.10 -10.03 16.62
C GLN A 196 16.88 -11.27 17.08
N GLY A 197 17.89 -11.73 16.33
CA GLY A 197 18.68 -12.92 16.67
C GLY A 197 17.86 -14.23 16.65
N VAL A 198 16.66 -14.21 16.07
CA VAL A 198 15.83 -15.41 15.94
C VAL A 198 16.35 -16.19 14.73
N ALA A 199 17.00 -17.33 15.01
CA ALA A 199 17.47 -18.21 13.96
C ALA A 199 16.31 -18.64 13.04
N PRO A 200 16.52 -18.77 11.72
CA PRO A 200 15.53 -19.35 10.83
C PRO A 200 15.05 -20.69 11.37
N LEU A 201 13.75 -20.97 11.26
CA LEU A 201 13.21 -22.28 11.62
C LEU A 201 14.00 -23.36 10.86
N SER A 202 14.50 -24.36 11.59
CA SER A 202 15.14 -25.51 10.97
C SER A 202 14.14 -26.22 10.04
N PRO A 203 14.61 -26.99 9.04
CA PRO A 203 13.72 -27.71 8.13
C PRO A 203 12.68 -28.58 8.86
N SER A 204 13.05 -29.14 10.01
CA SER A 204 12.15 -29.93 10.86
C SER A 204 11.10 -29.06 11.57
N GLN A 205 11.47 -27.87 12.04
CA GLN A 205 10.54 -26.91 12.64
C GLN A 205 9.57 -26.34 11.59
N GLN A 206 10.05 -26.11 10.37
CA GLN A 206 9.21 -25.67 9.26
C GLN A 206 8.19 -26.76 8.87
N LEU A 207 8.63 -28.02 8.77
CA LEU A 207 7.74 -29.17 8.55
C LEU A 207 6.70 -29.33 9.66
N MET A 208 7.08 -29.14 10.92
CA MET A 208 6.16 -29.14 12.06
C MET A 208 5.14 -28.00 11.97
N LEU A 209 5.59 -26.79 11.62
CA LEU A 209 4.70 -25.63 11.46
C LEU A 209 3.71 -25.83 10.32
N ASP A 210 4.14 -26.41 9.20
CA ASP A 210 3.29 -26.68 8.05
C ASP A 210 2.30 -27.82 8.34
N ALA A 211 2.71 -28.86 9.06
CA ALA A 211 1.82 -29.91 9.56
C ALA A 211 0.79 -29.36 10.56
N LEU A 212 1.21 -28.49 11.48
CA LEU A 212 0.33 -27.85 12.45
C LEU A 212 -0.69 -26.95 11.76
N LYS A 213 -0.27 -26.16 10.76
CA LYS A 213 -1.17 -25.32 9.94
C LYS A 213 -2.19 -26.16 9.18
N ALA A 214 -1.77 -27.27 8.58
CA ALA A 214 -2.67 -28.19 7.88
C ALA A 214 -3.67 -28.85 8.85
N GLN A 215 -3.25 -29.15 10.07
CA GLN A 215 -4.12 -29.73 11.10
C GLN A 215 -5.11 -28.71 11.67
N ILE A 216 -4.69 -27.46 11.85
CA ILE A 216 -5.54 -26.31 12.21
C ILE A 216 -6.58 -26.03 11.13
N GLN A 217 -6.19 -26.08 9.84
CA GLN A 217 -7.13 -25.92 8.72
C GLN A 217 -8.20 -27.02 8.68
N ASN A 218 -7.88 -28.24 9.12
CA ASN A 218 -8.80 -29.37 9.16
C ASN A 218 -9.60 -29.46 10.49
N GLN A 219 -9.28 -28.66 11.50
CA GLN A 219 -9.97 -28.62 12.79
C GLN A 219 -10.13 -27.16 13.30
N PRO A 220 -11.08 -26.39 12.73
CA PRO A 220 -11.24 -24.96 13.07
C PRO A 220 -11.60 -24.70 14.54
N ALA A 221 -12.21 -25.67 15.23
CA ALA A 221 -12.48 -25.60 16.67
C ALA A 221 -11.20 -25.61 17.51
N LEU A 222 -10.19 -26.42 17.11
CA LEU A 222 -8.89 -26.48 17.78
C LEU A 222 -8.10 -25.17 17.60
N ALA A 223 -8.27 -24.50 16.46
CA ALA A 223 -7.68 -23.19 16.20
C ALA A 223 -8.15 -22.12 17.20
N GLN A 224 -9.45 -22.12 17.50
CA GLN A 224 -10.05 -21.19 18.47
C GLN A 224 -9.60 -21.50 19.91
N GLU A 225 -9.44 -22.78 20.24
CA GLU A 225 -9.00 -23.23 21.57
C GLU A 225 -7.51 -22.92 21.81
N ILE A 226 -6.65 -23.12 20.82
CA ILE A 226 -5.23 -22.73 20.88
C ILE A 226 -5.09 -21.21 20.96
N LEU A 227 -5.85 -20.45 20.17
CA LEU A 227 -5.85 -18.99 20.26
C LEU A 227 -6.27 -18.52 21.65
N LYS A 228 -7.28 -19.17 22.25
CA LYS A 228 -7.74 -18.88 23.61
C LYS A 228 -6.65 -19.19 24.65
N LEU A 229 -5.96 -20.33 24.54
CA LEU A 229 -4.86 -20.70 25.43
C LEU A 229 -3.66 -19.76 25.30
N VAL A 230 -3.29 -19.36 24.08
CA VAL A 230 -2.20 -18.39 23.84
C VAL A 230 -2.54 -17.03 24.46
N LEU A 231 -3.81 -16.60 24.37
CA LEU A 231 -4.28 -15.36 24.99
C LEU A 231 -4.35 -15.46 26.53
N GLU A 232 -4.67 -16.64 27.07
CA GLU A 232 -4.67 -16.91 28.52
C GLU A 232 -3.24 -16.97 29.09
N GLU A 233 -2.28 -17.53 28.35
CA GLU A 233 -0.87 -17.62 28.73
C GLU A 233 -0.17 -16.24 28.69
N GLN A 234 -0.54 -15.39 27.72
CA GLN A 234 -0.15 -13.97 27.65
C GLN A 234 -0.86 -13.10 28.72
N GLY A 235 -1.85 -13.65 29.43
CA GLY A 235 -2.77 -12.94 30.33
C GLY A 235 -2.57 -13.17 31.84
N SER A 236 -1.48 -13.80 32.30
CA SER A 236 -1.28 -14.09 33.73
C SER A 236 -0.34 -13.12 34.45
N LYS A 237 -0.89 -11.95 34.78
CA LYS A 237 -0.93 -11.28 36.11
C LYS A 237 -0.97 -9.75 35.96
N ALA A 238 -2.13 -9.19 36.30
CA ALA A 238 -2.46 -7.77 36.51
C ALA A 238 -2.89 -6.93 35.30
N SER A 239 -4.16 -7.05 34.87
CA SER A 239 -4.94 -5.90 34.29
C SER A 239 -6.42 -6.19 33.94
N LEU A 240 -7.06 -7.21 34.51
CA LEU A 240 -8.44 -7.57 34.14
C LEU A 240 -9.56 -6.54 34.42
N PRO A 241 -9.44 -5.50 35.29
CA PRO A 241 -10.52 -4.51 35.44
C PRO A 241 -10.46 -3.29 34.50
N MET A 242 -9.38 -3.08 33.74
CA MET A 242 -9.24 -1.86 32.92
C MET A 242 -9.74 -2.00 31.48
N ILE A 243 -9.74 -3.22 30.92
CA ILE A 243 -10.18 -3.47 29.54
C ILE A 243 -11.71 -3.48 29.42
N ALA A 244 -12.42 -3.92 30.47
CA ALA A 244 -13.89 -3.91 30.50
C ALA A 244 -14.49 -2.50 30.47
N LYS A 245 -13.73 -1.46 30.84
CA LYS A 245 -14.19 -0.06 30.84
C LYS A 245 -14.01 0.66 29.50
N ALA A 246 -13.28 0.08 28.55
CA ALA A 246 -13.06 0.65 27.22
C ALA A 246 -14.11 0.20 26.18
N ILE A 247 -14.96 -0.77 26.54
CA ILE A 247 -15.98 -1.32 25.65
C ILE A 247 -17.34 -0.62 25.83
N ASP A 248 -17.55 0.13 26.92
CA ASP A 248 -18.88 0.63 27.30
C ASP A 248 -19.05 2.17 27.23
N SER A 249 -18.18 2.90 26.53
CA SER A 249 -18.41 4.33 26.24
C SER A 249 -18.52 4.60 24.74
N THR A 250 -19.75 4.53 24.26
CA THR A 250 -20.37 5.27 23.15
C THR A 250 -19.47 6.11 22.23
N ASP A 251 -19.52 5.72 20.94
CA ASP A 251 -19.31 6.50 19.71
C ASP A 251 -17.86 6.73 19.21
N PRO A 252 -17.35 5.88 18.28
CA PRO A 252 -16.04 6.04 17.65
C PRO A 252 -16.01 7.09 16.51
N PHE A 253 -17.09 7.80 16.20
CA PHE A 253 -17.17 8.70 15.03
C PHE A 253 -17.04 10.19 15.31
N ASN A 254 -16.72 10.64 16.53
CA ASN A 254 -16.58 12.07 16.81
C ASN A 254 -15.19 12.46 17.33
N PHE A 255 -14.23 12.58 16.41
CA PHE A 255 -13.02 13.37 16.68
C PHE A 255 -13.09 14.67 15.86
N SER A 256 -13.43 15.77 16.55
CA SER A 256 -13.14 17.10 16.04
C SER A 256 -11.63 17.25 15.92
N VAL A 257 -11.17 17.64 14.73
CA VAL A 257 -9.76 17.71 14.36
C VAL A 257 -9.06 18.79 15.18
N GLY A 258 -8.34 18.38 16.23
CA GLY A 258 -7.25 19.14 16.83
C GLY A 258 -6.00 19.05 15.94
N SER A 259 -5.02 19.93 16.16
CA SER A 259 -3.87 20.11 15.26
C SER A 259 -3.10 18.80 14.99
N LEU A 260 -2.47 18.68 13.82
CA LEU A 260 -1.68 17.51 13.39
C LEU A 260 -0.64 17.04 14.42
N ALA A 261 -0.13 17.94 15.26
CA ALA A 261 0.81 17.63 16.34
C ALA A 261 0.16 16.85 17.51
N ASP A 262 -1.16 16.99 17.72
CA ASP A 262 -1.89 16.28 18.77
C ASP A 262 -2.23 14.83 18.37
N VAL A 263 -2.32 14.57 17.06
CA VAL A 263 -2.60 13.23 16.50
C VAL A 263 -1.34 12.36 16.56
N GLU A 264 -0.17 12.91 16.21
CA GLU A 264 1.12 12.18 16.29
C GLU A 264 1.44 11.73 17.72
N ASN A 265 1.23 12.60 18.72
CA ASN A 265 1.54 12.28 20.11
C ASN A 265 0.56 11.27 20.74
N LYS A 266 -0.74 11.35 20.43
CA LYS A 266 -1.75 10.40 20.95
C LYS A 266 -1.69 9.04 20.26
N TRP A 267 -1.31 8.99 18.99
CA TRP A 267 -1.17 7.72 18.25
C TRP A 267 0.06 6.93 18.71
N LEU A 268 1.15 7.62 19.06
CA LEU A 268 2.35 7.00 19.61
C LEU A 268 2.14 6.47 21.03
N ASP A 269 1.55 7.24 21.95
CA ASP A 269 1.44 6.82 23.36
C ASP A 269 0.44 5.69 23.62
N SER A 270 -0.59 5.55 22.78
CA SER A 270 -1.65 4.54 22.96
C SER A 270 -1.24 3.10 22.59
N LYS A 271 -0.06 2.89 21.99
CA LYS A 271 0.43 1.57 21.57
C LYS A 271 1.52 0.97 22.46
N TRP A 272 2.02 1.73 23.45
CA TRP A 272 3.08 1.27 24.34
C TRP A 272 2.54 0.71 25.65
N VAL A 273 2.76 -0.58 25.90
CA VAL A 273 2.43 -1.23 27.16
C VAL A 273 3.69 -1.32 28.05
N PRO A 274 3.64 -0.90 29.32
CA PRO A 274 4.77 -1.07 30.24
C PRO A 274 5.00 -2.55 30.59
N LEU A 275 6.26 -2.98 30.57
CA LEU A 275 6.61 -4.37 30.91
C LEU A 275 6.54 -4.62 32.44
N PRO A 276 6.13 -5.82 32.90
CA PRO A 276 5.91 -6.12 34.32
C PRO A 276 7.13 -5.98 35.24
N SER A 277 8.34 -6.02 34.68
CA SER A 277 9.61 -5.94 35.42
C SER A 277 10.24 -4.52 35.46
N GLY A 278 9.52 -3.49 34.99
CA GLY A 278 9.94 -2.09 35.14
C GLY A 278 11.11 -1.63 34.25
N GLY A 279 11.55 -2.44 33.28
CA GLY A 279 12.76 -2.17 32.48
C GLY A 279 12.54 -1.70 31.04
N GLY A 280 11.31 -1.52 30.55
CA GLY A 280 11.05 -1.09 29.16
C GLY A 280 9.57 -0.95 28.77
N ARG A 281 9.34 -0.45 27.55
CA ARG A 281 8.01 -0.34 26.91
C ARG A 281 7.93 -1.32 25.72
N ALA A 282 6.77 -1.92 25.50
CA ALA A 282 6.51 -2.81 24.36
C ALA A 282 5.42 -2.25 23.44
N LEU A 283 5.59 -2.37 22.12
CA LEU A 283 4.59 -1.96 21.13
C LEU A 283 3.63 -3.12 20.84
N ALA A 284 2.34 -2.94 21.15
CA ALA A 284 1.31 -3.94 20.86
C ALA A 284 0.77 -3.78 19.42
N ILE A 285 0.89 -4.82 18.58
CA ILE A 285 0.31 -4.86 17.24
C ILE A 285 -0.65 -6.05 17.14
N GLY A 286 -1.92 -5.83 17.47
CA GLY A 286 -2.93 -6.89 17.44
C GLY A 286 -2.74 -7.90 18.57
N HIS A 287 -2.87 -9.20 18.28
CA HIS A 287 -2.74 -10.29 19.26
C HIS A 287 -1.29 -10.69 19.59
N ASP A 288 -0.29 -10.10 18.91
CA ASP A 288 1.13 -10.38 19.15
C ASP A 288 1.87 -9.13 19.63
N VAL A 289 2.75 -9.29 20.63
CA VAL A 289 3.67 -8.27 21.13
C VAL A 289 4.92 -8.28 20.26
N VAL A 290 5.22 -7.21 19.53
CA VAL A 290 6.19 -7.25 18.41
C VAL A 290 7.55 -6.63 18.73
N LEU A 291 7.69 -5.82 19.79
CA LEU A 291 8.96 -5.16 20.11
C LEU A 291 9.15 -5.01 21.63
N ALA A 292 10.30 -5.46 22.15
CA ALA A 292 10.85 -5.01 23.43
C ALA A 292 12.10 -4.17 23.12
N LEU A 293 12.11 -2.91 23.56
CA LEU A 293 13.33 -2.11 23.57
C LEU A 293 13.95 -2.17 24.97
N PRO A 294 15.25 -2.48 25.12
CA PRO A 294 15.94 -2.29 26.40
C PRO A 294 15.98 -0.80 26.75
N SER A 295 15.88 -0.47 28.05
CA SER A 295 16.05 0.91 28.52
C SER A 295 17.42 1.46 28.11
N PRO A 296 17.53 2.77 27.82
CA PRO A 296 18.83 3.41 27.79
C PRO A 296 19.50 3.20 29.14
N ASP A 297 20.66 2.53 29.16
CA ASP A 297 21.44 2.28 30.37
C ASP A 297 21.62 3.60 31.12
N SER A 298 21.16 3.60 32.37
CA SER A 298 21.56 4.59 33.35
C SER A 298 23.04 4.36 33.60
N SER A 299 23.88 5.12 32.90
CA SER A 299 25.30 5.22 33.23
C SER A 299 25.42 5.63 34.70
N ASP A 300 26.07 4.75 35.46
CA ASP A 300 26.42 4.90 36.85
C ASP A 300 27.10 6.25 37.10
N ASN A 301 26.36 7.15 37.73
CA ASN A 301 26.90 8.37 38.30
C ASN A 301 27.43 8.03 39.70
N ASN A 302 28.59 7.36 39.75
CA ASN A 302 29.36 7.16 40.98
C ASN A 302 30.70 7.89 40.85
N GLY A 303 30.75 9.08 41.43
CA GLY A 303 31.96 9.88 41.56
C GLY A 303 31.68 11.27 42.13
N GLN A 304 31.41 11.35 43.43
CA GLN A 304 31.73 12.53 44.25
C GLN A 304 33.15 12.39 44.82
N PRO A 305 33.79 13.47 45.32
CA PRO A 305 33.40 14.89 45.30
C PRO A 305 34.24 15.76 44.36
#